data_AF-A0AAD3RMD8-F1
#
_entry.id   AF-A0AAD3RMD8-F1
#
_cell.length_a   1.000
_cell.length_b   1.000
_cell.length_c   1.000
_cell.angle_alpha   90.00
_cell.angle_beta   90.00
_cell.angle_gamma   90.00
#
_symmetry.space_group_name_H-M   'P 1'
#
loop_
_entity.id
_entity.type
_entity.pdbx_description
1 polymer ?
#
loop_
_entity_poly.entity_id
_entity_poly.type
_entity_poly.pdbx_seq_one_letter_code
_entity_poly.pdbx_strand_id
1 'polypeptide(L)'
;WETVQYFDNKIICDLIEEKHKGIISILDEECLRPGETCDVSFLEKLEDTLGGHPHFVTHKLANGKTRRVMSREEFRLLHYAGEVNYNVNGFLDKNNDLLNRNLKEVMCQSDNQILSRCFRREEVMDQKRPEMAATQFKNSLMKLMEILMSKEPSYVRCIKPNDAKQPGRFDEVLVRHQVKYLGLMENLRVRRAGFAYRRRFEAFLQRYKPLCPETWPNWHGRLVDGVSTLVNHLGYKPEEYKLGRSKIFIRFPKTLFTTEDALEAKKPEIALTLQTSWRGYRERAKYQRIRRAVIVIQSGWRGMKARRRAKRRRQAAELIRRFIKGFIYRHEEYCPENEYFLDHVRYSFLKNLRKNLPKSVLDKSWPTPPPLVVEASEHLRMLHMRNMVVKYCRRVQPEWKKQMVQKVVASEIFKDQKDNYPQSVGRLFLDSRLEREQINLKVVQTLGNDKVQYGASVTKYDRRGFKPRPRQLLLTNTFAVLVDRTKIKQRIDYTALRGV
;
A
#
# COMPACT_ATOMS: atom_id res chain seq x y z
N TRP A 1 -40.80 -33.83 30.95
CA TRP A 1 -41.82 -32.88 30.48
C TRP A 1 -42.48 -32.35 31.74
N GLU A 2 -42.36 -31.05 32.00
CA GLU A 2 -43.07 -30.41 33.10
C GLU A 2 -44.34 -29.77 32.52
N THR A 3 -45.49 -30.08 33.09
CA THR A 3 -46.76 -29.49 32.65
C THR A 3 -46.75 -28.00 32.98
N VAL A 4 -46.81 -27.17 31.96
CA VAL A 4 -46.91 -25.72 32.12
C VAL A 4 -48.34 -25.38 32.49
N GLN A 5 -48.55 -24.75 33.64
CA GLN A 5 -49.85 -24.19 33.97
C GLN A 5 -50.13 -23.02 33.04
N TYR A 6 -51.23 -23.11 32.30
CA TYR A 6 -51.77 -22.03 31.48
C TYR A 6 -53.24 -21.82 31.86
N PHE A 7 -53.73 -20.60 31.65
CA PHE A 7 -55.13 -20.30 31.88
C PHE A 7 -56.00 -21.01 30.83
N ASP A 8 -56.87 -21.92 31.27
CA ASP A 8 -57.78 -22.63 30.37
C ASP A 8 -59.00 -21.75 30.03
N ASN A 9 -59.02 -21.27 28.78
CA ASN A 9 -60.11 -20.44 28.27
C ASN A 9 -61.42 -21.21 28.09
N LYS A 10 -61.37 -22.54 28.14
CA LYS A 10 -62.55 -23.39 27.93
C LYS A 10 -63.69 -23.06 28.90
N ILE A 11 -63.37 -22.76 30.16
CA ILE A 11 -64.38 -22.38 31.18
C ILE A 11 -65.20 -21.15 30.75
N ILE A 12 -64.57 -20.19 30.07
CA ILE A 12 -65.25 -18.98 29.58
C ILE A 12 -66.00 -19.27 28.28
N CYS A 13 -65.44 -20.11 27.39
CA CYS A 13 -66.14 -20.56 26.19
C CYS A 13 -67.42 -21.30 26.55
N ASP A 14 -67.35 -22.27 27.48
CA ASP A 14 -68.48 -23.05 27.98
C ASP A 14 -69.55 -22.12 28.59
N LEU A 15 -69.16 -21.13 29.40
CA LEU A 15 -70.10 -20.13 29.94
C LEU A 15 -70.94 -19.43 28.84
N ILE A 16 -70.36 -19.18 27.67
CA ILE A 16 -71.04 -18.49 26.57
C ILE A 16 -71.81 -19.48 25.70
N GLU A 17 -71.20 -20.62 25.35
CA GLU A 17 -71.65 -21.50 24.27
C GLU A 17 -72.23 -22.84 24.73
N GLU A 18 -72.16 -23.20 26.02
CA GLU A 18 -72.66 -24.47 26.52
C GLU A 18 -74.14 -24.64 26.16
N LYS A 19 -74.48 -25.85 25.69
CA LYS A 19 -75.82 -26.18 25.26
C LYS A 19 -76.76 -26.19 26.48
N HIS A 20 -77.90 -25.51 26.38
CA HIS A 20 -78.94 -25.41 27.43
C HIS A 20 -78.57 -24.61 28.69
N LYS A 21 -77.31 -24.19 28.87
CA LYS A 21 -76.87 -23.44 30.06
C LYS A 21 -76.04 -22.20 29.76
N GLY A 22 -75.43 -22.13 28.58
CA GLY A 22 -74.63 -20.97 28.19
C GLY A 22 -75.49 -19.74 27.92
N ILE A 23 -74.86 -18.56 27.95
CA ILE A 23 -75.51 -17.26 27.72
C ILE A 23 -76.31 -17.25 26.42
N ILE A 24 -75.79 -17.84 25.34
CA ILE A 24 -76.49 -17.90 24.04
C ILE A 24 -77.76 -18.76 24.14
N SER A 25 -77.72 -19.89 24.84
CA SER A 25 -78.89 -20.76 25.01
C SER A 25 -79.98 -20.06 25.83
N ILE A 26 -79.60 -19.36 26.91
CA ILE A 26 -80.54 -18.60 27.75
C ILE A 26 -81.17 -17.45 26.97
N LEU A 27 -80.37 -16.76 26.14
CA LEU A 27 -80.86 -15.68 25.28
C LEU A 27 -81.89 -16.19 24.28
N ASP A 28 -81.61 -17.33 23.64
CA ASP A 28 -82.54 -17.95 22.70
C ASP A 28 -83.83 -18.41 23.39
N GLU A 29 -83.73 -19.00 24.59
CA GLU A 29 -84.89 -19.44 25.38
C GLU A 29 -85.79 -18.25 25.78
N GLU A 30 -85.23 -17.13 26.24
CA GLU A 30 -86.02 -15.94 26.59
C GLU A 30 -86.63 -15.27 25.35
N CYS A 31 -85.97 -15.27 24.20
CA CYS A 31 -86.58 -14.82 22.93
C CYS A 31 -87.77 -15.69 22.46
N LEU A 32 -87.84 -16.95 22.89
CA LEU A 32 -88.94 -17.89 22.56
C LEU A 32 -90.08 -17.86 23.56
N ARG A 33 -89.88 -17.24 24.72
CA ARG A 33 -90.81 -17.29 25.84
C ARG A 33 -92.13 -16.57 25.51
N PRO A 34 -93.29 -17.21 25.71
CA PRO A 34 -94.58 -16.54 25.54
C PRO A 34 -94.82 -15.55 26.71
N GLY A 35 -94.96 -14.26 26.41
CA GLY A 35 -95.24 -13.19 27.38
C GLY A 35 -94.60 -11.85 27.01
N GLU A 36 -94.73 -10.83 27.88
CA GLU A 36 -93.94 -9.59 27.78
C GLU A 36 -92.50 -9.89 28.18
N THR A 37 -91.67 -10.25 27.20
CA THR A 37 -90.23 -10.46 27.38
C THR A 37 -89.50 -9.13 27.26
N CYS A 38 -88.65 -8.81 28.24
CA CYS A 38 -87.82 -7.61 28.22
C CYS A 38 -86.36 -7.95 28.51
N ASP A 39 -85.41 -7.11 28.10
CA ASP A 39 -83.98 -7.37 28.30
C ASP A 39 -83.62 -7.54 29.79
N VAL A 40 -84.38 -6.93 30.70
CA VAL A 40 -84.23 -7.09 32.15
C VAL A 40 -84.59 -8.51 32.59
N SER A 41 -85.64 -9.11 32.03
CA SER A 41 -86.02 -10.50 32.33
C SER A 41 -84.93 -11.50 31.87
N PHE A 42 -84.25 -11.20 30.77
CA PHE A 42 -83.06 -11.96 30.34
C PHE A 42 -81.91 -11.82 31.34
N LEU A 43 -81.62 -10.61 31.82
CA LEU A 43 -80.59 -10.39 32.83
C LEU A 43 -80.89 -11.14 34.14
N GLU A 44 -82.14 -11.13 34.61
CA GLU A 44 -82.56 -11.89 35.79
C GLU A 44 -82.38 -13.40 35.59
N LYS A 45 -82.73 -13.91 34.41
CA LYS A 45 -82.52 -15.33 34.09
C LYS A 45 -81.05 -15.73 34.07
N LEU A 46 -80.18 -14.84 33.56
CA LEU A 46 -78.73 -15.01 33.64
C LEU A 46 -78.24 -15.02 35.08
N GLU A 47 -78.77 -14.14 35.94
CA GLU A 47 -78.43 -14.11 37.37
C GLU A 47 -78.79 -15.42 38.07
N ASP A 48 -79.99 -15.95 37.82
CA ASP A 48 -80.46 -17.20 38.42
C ASP A 48 -79.65 -18.42 37.97
N THR A 49 -79.28 -18.46 36.69
CA THR A 49 -78.64 -19.63 36.09
C THR A 49 -77.11 -19.60 36.24
N LEU A 50 -76.50 -18.42 36.12
CA LEU A 50 -75.05 -18.23 36.03
C LEU A 50 -74.45 -17.44 37.19
N GLY A 51 -75.25 -16.96 38.15
CA GLY A 51 -74.78 -16.11 39.25
C GLY A 51 -73.71 -16.72 40.15
N GLY A 52 -73.59 -18.06 40.19
CA GLY A 52 -72.54 -18.76 40.92
C GLY A 52 -71.23 -18.95 40.14
N HIS A 53 -71.18 -18.56 38.87
CA HIS A 53 -70.04 -18.84 38.00
C HIS A 53 -68.89 -17.84 38.25
N PRO A 54 -67.62 -18.29 38.44
CA PRO A 54 -66.51 -17.42 38.83
C PRO A 54 -66.15 -16.33 37.80
N HIS A 55 -66.57 -16.50 36.54
CA HIS A 55 -66.34 -15.55 35.46
C HIS A 55 -67.54 -14.66 35.11
N PHE A 56 -68.64 -14.76 35.86
CA PHE A 56 -69.86 -13.99 35.63
C PHE A 56 -70.20 -13.14 36.85
N VAL A 57 -70.44 -11.84 36.65
CA VAL A 57 -70.79 -10.92 37.73
C VAL A 57 -71.89 -9.99 37.23
N THR A 58 -72.91 -9.73 38.04
CA THR A 58 -73.93 -8.70 37.76
C THR A 58 -73.90 -7.60 38.82
N HIS A 59 -74.65 -6.51 38.61
CA HIS A 59 -74.76 -5.45 39.61
C HIS A 59 -75.28 -5.97 40.97
N LYS A 60 -76.22 -6.92 40.99
CA LYS A 60 -76.73 -7.52 42.24
C LYS A 60 -75.64 -8.31 42.98
N LEU A 61 -74.88 -9.12 42.24
CA LEU A 61 -73.84 -10.01 42.77
C LEU A 61 -72.49 -9.30 43.04
N ALA A 62 -72.30 -8.10 42.49
CA ALA A 62 -71.06 -7.34 42.55
C ALA A 62 -70.72 -6.81 43.97
N ASN A 63 -69.42 -6.75 44.27
CA ASN A 63 -68.88 -6.12 45.48
C ASN A 63 -69.08 -4.59 45.44
N GLY A 64 -69.04 -3.92 46.61
CA GLY A 64 -69.35 -2.47 46.71
C GLY A 64 -68.49 -1.53 45.85
N LYS A 65 -67.27 -1.92 45.47
CA LYS A 65 -66.44 -1.18 44.48
C LYS A 65 -66.94 -1.38 43.05
N THR A 66 -67.31 -2.61 42.69
CA THR A 66 -67.76 -2.97 41.35
C THR A 66 -69.13 -2.39 41.03
N ARG A 67 -70.04 -2.32 42.02
CA ARG A 67 -71.35 -1.66 41.89
C ARG A 67 -71.27 -0.17 41.55
N ARG A 68 -70.16 0.53 41.85
CA ARG A 68 -70.01 1.96 41.51
C ARG A 68 -69.70 2.21 40.04
N VAL A 69 -69.22 1.19 39.32
CA VAL A 69 -68.74 1.32 37.93
C VAL A 69 -69.67 0.62 36.94
N MET A 70 -70.56 -0.25 37.45
CA MET A 70 -71.41 -1.12 36.64
C MET A 70 -72.87 -0.68 36.76
N SER A 71 -73.58 -0.62 35.64
CA SER A 71 -75.00 -0.25 35.63
C SER A 71 -75.89 -1.42 36.07
N ARG A 72 -77.16 -1.15 36.45
CA ARG A 72 -78.13 -2.19 36.83
C ARG A 72 -78.53 -3.11 35.67
N GLU A 73 -78.40 -2.63 34.44
CA GLU A 73 -78.73 -3.33 33.19
C GLU A 73 -77.48 -3.92 32.53
N GLU A 74 -76.43 -4.18 33.30
CA GLU A 74 -75.19 -4.75 32.79
C GLU A 74 -74.88 -6.08 33.47
N PHE A 75 -74.22 -6.98 32.73
CA PHE A 75 -73.47 -8.09 33.28
C PHE A 75 -71.99 -7.95 32.87
N ARG A 76 -71.09 -8.51 33.68
CA ARG A 76 -69.64 -8.47 33.49
C ARG A 76 -69.13 -9.87 33.27
N LEU A 77 -68.36 -10.04 32.19
CA LEU A 77 -67.60 -11.25 31.94
C LEU A 77 -66.12 -11.01 32.19
N LEU A 78 -65.52 -11.95 32.93
CA LEU A 78 -64.09 -11.97 33.20
C LEU A 78 -63.39 -12.76 32.09
N HIS A 79 -63.12 -12.11 30.96
CA HIS A 79 -62.39 -12.73 29.84
C HIS A 79 -60.90 -12.89 30.15
N TYR A 80 -60.20 -13.74 29.38
CA TYR A 80 -58.74 -13.89 29.47
C TYR A 80 -57.98 -12.56 29.27
N ALA A 81 -58.54 -11.67 28.44
CA ALA A 81 -57.98 -10.37 28.12
C ALA A 81 -58.22 -9.31 29.20
N GLY A 82 -59.24 -9.50 30.04
CA GLY A 82 -59.71 -8.53 31.03
C GLY A 82 -61.22 -8.58 31.23
N GLU A 83 -61.70 -7.68 32.07
CA GLU A 83 -63.12 -7.58 32.42
C GLU A 83 -63.87 -6.75 31.38
N VAL A 84 -65.04 -7.21 30.94
CA VAL A 84 -65.89 -6.51 29.97
C VAL A 84 -67.31 -6.41 30.53
N ASN A 85 -67.87 -5.20 30.54
CA ASN A 85 -69.27 -4.96 30.87
C ASN A 85 -70.09 -4.98 29.59
N TYR A 86 -71.14 -5.81 29.59
CA TYR A 86 -72.13 -5.92 28.53
C TYR A 86 -73.45 -5.35 29.03
N ASN A 87 -73.99 -4.38 28.29
CA ASN A 87 -75.31 -3.82 28.57
C ASN A 87 -76.36 -4.67 27.85
N VAL A 88 -77.38 -5.14 28.56
CA VAL A 88 -78.40 -6.05 28.00
C VAL A 88 -79.39 -5.37 27.06
N ASN A 89 -79.43 -4.04 27.01
CA ASN A 89 -80.43 -3.31 26.23
C ASN A 89 -80.33 -3.62 24.72
N GLY A 90 -81.46 -4.05 24.18
CA GLY A 90 -81.64 -4.51 22.80
C GLY A 90 -81.00 -5.87 22.50
N PHE A 91 -80.67 -6.69 23.51
CA PHE A 91 -80.16 -8.04 23.26
C PHE A 91 -81.24 -8.93 22.62
N LEU A 92 -82.46 -8.92 23.16
CA LEU A 92 -83.56 -9.74 22.64
C LEU A 92 -83.91 -9.32 21.20
N ASP A 93 -84.03 -8.02 20.95
CA ASP A 93 -84.35 -7.48 19.62
C ASP A 93 -83.27 -7.82 18.59
N LYS A 94 -81.98 -7.66 18.95
CA LYS A 94 -80.86 -7.99 18.05
C LYS A 94 -80.72 -9.47 17.80
N ASN A 95 -81.13 -10.32 18.75
CA ASN A 95 -81.06 -11.77 18.58
C ASN A 95 -82.23 -12.31 17.75
N ASN A 96 -83.38 -11.63 17.82
CA ASN A 96 -84.55 -11.90 16.99
C ASN A 96 -84.32 -11.51 15.52
N ASP A 97 -83.53 -12.32 14.81
CA ASP A 97 -83.26 -12.21 13.37
C ASP A 97 -84.39 -12.82 12.52
N LEU A 98 -85.65 -12.50 12.85
CA LEU A 98 -86.79 -13.05 12.15
C LEU A 98 -87.13 -12.23 10.91
N LEU A 99 -86.56 -12.59 9.76
CA LEU A 99 -87.03 -12.07 8.49
C LEU A 99 -88.38 -12.71 8.13
N ASN A 100 -89.44 -11.91 8.13
CA ASN A 100 -90.81 -12.36 7.85
C ASN A 100 -90.89 -13.08 6.49
N ARG A 101 -91.55 -14.26 6.48
CA ARG A 101 -91.71 -15.09 5.29
C ARG A 101 -92.39 -14.37 4.13
N ASN A 102 -93.39 -13.53 4.41
CA ASN A 102 -94.11 -12.77 3.39
C ASN A 102 -93.17 -11.81 2.66
N LEU A 103 -92.20 -11.22 3.39
CA LEU A 103 -91.18 -10.37 2.78
C LEU A 103 -90.26 -11.20 1.89
N LYS A 104 -89.83 -12.40 2.32
CA LYS A 104 -89.01 -13.30 1.50
C LYS A 104 -89.73 -13.70 0.21
N GLU A 105 -91.02 -14.00 0.28
CA GLU A 105 -91.83 -14.39 -0.87
C GLU A 105 -91.95 -13.26 -1.90
N VAL A 106 -92.22 -12.03 -1.45
CA VAL A 106 -92.24 -10.85 -2.32
C VAL A 106 -90.88 -10.60 -2.98
N MET A 107 -89.78 -10.74 -2.22
CA MET A 107 -88.43 -10.56 -2.78
C MET A 107 -88.09 -11.62 -3.83
N CYS A 108 -88.56 -12.86 -3.67
CA CYS A 108 -88.39 -13.93 -4.67
C CYS A 108 -89.17 -13.67 -5.97
N GLN A 109 -90.26 -12.90 -5.91
CA GLN A 109 -91.09 -12.53 -7.06
C GLN A 109 -90.64 -11.23 -7.74
N SER A 110 -89.58 -10.59 -7.23
CA SER A 110 -89.08 -9.34 -7.80
C SER A 110 -88.49 -9.55 -9.20
N ASP A 111 -88.79 -8.63 -10.12
CA ASP A 111 -88.18 -8.56 -11.45
C ASP A 111 -86.68 -8.22 -11.43
N ASN A 112 -86.15 -7.79 -10.28
CA ASN A 112 -84.73 -7.50 -10.11
C ASN A 112 -83.93 -8.81 -9.99
N GLN A 113 -83.03 -9.06 -10.96
CA GLN A 113 -82.19 -10.26 -11.00
C GLN A 113 -81.27 -10.44 -9.78
N ILE A 114 -80.88 -9.35 -9.10
CA ILE A 114 -80.07 -9.44 -7.89
C ILE A 114 -80.93 -9.99 -6.74
N LEU A 115 -82.15 -9.44 -6.57
CA LEU A 115 -83.06 -9.86 -5.51
C LEU A 115 -83.50 -11.32 -5.69
N SER A 116 -83.88 -11.72 -6.90
CA SER A 116 -84.28 -13.11 -7.18
C SER A 116 -83.14 -14.12 -7.06
N ARG A 117 -81.87 -13.69 -7.14
CA ARG A 117 -80.70 -14.54 -6.87
C ARG A 117 -80.35 -14.61 -5.38
N CYS A 118 -80.53 -13.51 -4.64
CA CYS A 118 -80.29 -13.44 -3.20
C CYS A 118 -81.34 -14.19 -2.38
N PHE A 119 -82.60 -14.19 -2.83
CA PHE A 119 -83.71 -14.87 -2.17
C PHE A 119 -84.16 -16.06 -3.03
N ARG A 120 -83.80 -17.26 -2.60
CA ARG A 120 -84.08 -18.51 -3.33
C ARG A 120 -85.43 -19.10 -2.91
N ARG A 121 -86.19 -19.66 -3.85
CA ARG A 121 -87.50 -20.27 -3.55
C ARG A 121 -87.40 -21.46 -2.59
N GLU A 122 -86.28 -22.19 -2.60
CA GLU A 122 -86.07 -23.33 -1.69
C GLU A 122 -86.07 -22.88 -0.22
N GLU A 123 -85.58 -21.68 0.10
CA GLU A 123 -85.55 -21.13 1.47
C GLU A 123 -86.93 -20.68 1.96
N VAL A 124 -87.86 -20.39 1.04
CA VAL A 124 -89.25 -20.04 1.35
C VAL A 124 -90.10 -21.30 1.59
N MET A 125 -89.68 -22.44 1.03
CA MET A 125 -90.31 -23.74 1.24
C MET A 125 -89.93 -24.39 2.58
N ASP A 126 -88.77 -24.04 3.15
CA ASP A 126 -88.38 -24.54 4.47
C ASP A 126 -89.29 -23.93 5.56
N GLN A 127 -90.00 -24.79 6.27
CA GLN A 127 -90.89 -24.40 7.36
C GLN A 127 -90.18 -24.34 8.72
N LYS A 128 -88.90 -24.72 8.79
CA LYS A 128 -88.13 -24.58 10.03
C LYS A 128 -87.97 -23.11 10.37
N ARG A 129 -88.20 -22.80 11.65
CA ARG A 129 -87.90 -21.46 12.17
C ARG A 129 -86.40 -21.21 11.95
N PRO A 130 -86.02 -20.05 11.39
CA PRO A 130 -84.61 -19.70 11.30
C PRO A 130 -83.99 -19.68 12.70
N GLU A 131 -82.76 -20.15 12.79
CA GLU A 131 -81.96 -20.04 14.01
C GLU A 131 -81.83 -18.56 14.41
N MET A 132 -81.72 -18.27 15.70
CA MET A 132 -81.50 -16.89 16.16
C MET A 132 -80.08 -16.43 15.84
N ALA A 133 -79.86 -15.11 15.81
CA ALA A 133 -78.61 -14.52 15.36
C ALA A 133 -77.39 -15.09 16.12
N ALA A 134 -77.49 -15.23 17.43
CA ALA A 134 -76.41 -15.72 18.27
C ALA A 134 -76.08 -17.20 17.98
N THR A 135 -77.08 -18.05 17.79
CA THR A 135 -76.89 -19.46 17.42
C THR A 135 -76.32 -19.61 16.01
N GLN A 136 -76.80 -18.82 15.03
CA GLN A 136 -76.19 -18.79 13.70
C GLN A 136 -74.71 -18.39 13.75
N PHE A 137 -74.38 -17.35 14.52
CA PHE A 137 -73.02 -16.88 14.71
C PHE A 137 -72.13 -17.96 15.36
N LYS A 138 -72.62 -18.63 16.41
CA LYS A 138 -71.94 -19.77 17.03
C LYS A 138 -71.66 -20.89 16.03
N ASN A 139 -72.67 -21.30 15.26
CA ASN A 139 -72.54 -22.35 14.25
C ASN A 139 -71.53 -21.99 13.15
N SER A 140 -71.49 -20.72 12.72
CA SER A 140 -70.50 -20.21 11.78
C SER A 140 -69.08 -20.27 12.35
N LEU A 141 -68.89 -19.87 13.62
CA LEU A 141 -67.60 -19.95 14.31
C LEU A 141 -67.11 -21.39 14.48
N MET A 142 -67.99 -22.34 14.81
CA MET A 142 -67.62 -23.76 14.92
C MET A 142 -67.12 -24.31 13.59
N LYS A 143 -67.82 -24.03 12.48
CA LYS A 143 -67.37 -24.40 11.12
C LYS A 143 -66.01 -23.81 10.78
N LEU A 144 -65.76 -22.56 11.15
CA LEU A 144 -64.45 -21.93 10.97
C LEU A 144 -63.36 -22.65 11.77
N MET A 145 -63.63 -23.00 13.03
CA MET A 145 -62.69 -23.73 13.86
C MET A 145 -62.35 -25.12 13.30
N GLU A 146 -63.32 -25.86 12.76
CA GLU A 146 -63.07 -27.14 12.07
C GLU A 146 -62.11 -26.96 10.87
N ILE A 147 -62.31 -25.91 10.07
CA ILE A 147 -61.45 -25.58 8.93
C ILE A 147 -60.03 -25.23 9.39
N LEU A 148 -59.88 -24.54 10.52
CA LEU A 148 -58.58 -24.15 11.08
C LEU A 148 -57.85 -25.34 11.73
N MET A 149 -58.56 -26.18 12.47
CA MET A 149 -58.00 -27.36 13.15
C MET A 149 -57.52 -28.44 12.17
N SER A 150 -58.07 -28.47 10.95
CA SER A 150 -57.60 -29.36 9.87
C SER A 150 -56.28 -28.91 9.21
N LYS A 151 -55.70 -27.76 9.61
CA LYS A 151 -54.51 -27.17 8.98
C LYS A 151 -53.42 -26.88 9.99
N GLU A 152 -52.22 -26.59 9.50
CA GLU A 152 -51.12 -26.07 10.32
C GLU A 152 -51.28 -24.55 10.49
N PRO A 153 -51.49 -24.04 11.72
CA PRO A 153 -51.77 -22.63 11.93
C PRO A 153 -50.50 -21.78 11.95
N SER A 154 -50.54 -20.64 11.27
CA SER A 154 -49.56 -19.56 11.40
C SER A 154 -50.23 -18.31 11.95
N TYR A 155 -49.66 -17.70 12.98
CA TYR A 155 -50.26 -16.56 13.67
C TYR A 155 -49.53 -15.26 13.36
N VAL A 156 -50.26 -14.26 12.85
CA VAL A 156 -49.81 -12.88 12.72
C VAL A 156 -50.62 -12.03 13.72
N ARG A 157 -49.92 -11.25 14.55
CA ARG A 157 -50.55 -10.41 15.58
C ARG A 157 -50.26 -8.95 15.26
N CYS A 158 -51.29 -8.24 14.82
CA CYS A 158 -51.19 -6.83 14.48
C CYS A 158 -51.29 -5.97 15.74
N ILE A 159 -50.44 -4.94 15.85
CA ILE A 159 -50.43 -3.98 16.97
C ILE A 159 -50.56 -2.58 16.38
N LYS A 160 -51.55 -1.82 16.85
CA LYS A 160 -51.74 -0.41 16.51
C LYS A 160 -50.79 0.46 17.35
N PRO A 161 -49.83 1.19 16.77
CA PRO A 161 -48.82 1.90 17.55
C PRO A 161 -49.38 3.17 18.21
N ASN A 162 -50.39 3.81 17.63
CA ASN A 162 -51.06 4.99 18.16
C ASN A 162 -52.44 5.19 17.50
N ASP A 163 -53.35 5.89 18.17
CA ASP A 163 -54.68 6.19 17.64
C ASP A 163 -54.72 7.34 16.64
N ALA A 164 -53.71 8.23 16.70
CA ALA A 164 -53.59 9.40 15.82
C ALA A 164 -53.13 9.06 14.39
N LYS A 165 -52.84 7.78 14.09
CA LYS A 165 -52.31 7.30 12.79
C LYS A 165 -51.01 8.00 12.37
N GLN A 166 -50.21 8.42 13.34
CA GLN A 166 -48.96 9.14 13.11
C GLN A 166 -47.78 8.16 12.92
N PRO A 167 -46.94 8.33 11.89
CA PRO A 167 -45.73 7.52 11.73
C PRO A 167 -44.72 7.84 12.85
N GLY A 168 -43.98 6.82 13.31
CA GLY A 168 -42.93 6.97 14.34
C GLY A 168 -43.43 7.21 15.78
N ARG A 169 -44.72 7.46 15.99
CA ARG A 169 -45.30 7.63 17.33
C ARG A 169 -45.70 6.29 17.94
N PHE A 170 -45.22 6.03 19.15
CA PHE A 170 -45.53 4.82 19.91
C PHE A 170 -46.21 5.18 21.23
N ASP A 171 -47.47 4.79 21.38
CA ASP A 171 -48.22 4.93 22.62
C ASP A 171 -48.07 3.65 23.45
N GLU A 172 -47.25 3.73 24.49
CA GLU A 172 -46.95 2.59 25.36
C GLU A 172 -48.18 2.07 26.08
N VAL A 173 -49.11 2.95 26.49
CA VAL A 173 -50.31 2.53 27.23
C VAL A 173 -51.24 1.74 26.31
N LEU A 174 -51.47 2.26 25.10
CA LEU A 174 -52.27 1.60 24.08
C LEU A 174 -51.64 0.26 23.68
N VAL A 175 -50.34 0.23 23.39
CA VAL A 175 -49.66 -1.01 22.97
C VAL A 175 -49.60 -2.02 24.11
N ARG A 176 -49.35 -1.60 25.36
CA ARG A 176 -49.38 -2.49 26.53
C ARG A 176 -50.76 -3.13 26.71
N HIS A 177 -51.83 -2.37 26.53
CA HIS A 177 -53.19 -2.91 26.55
C HIS A 177 -53.38 -3.97 25.45
N GLN A 178 -52.87 -3.73 24.24
CA GLN A 178 -52.89 -4.70 23.13
C GLN A 178 -52.08 -5.96 23.39
N VAL A 179 -50.87 -5.82 23.92
CA VAL A 179 -50.02 -6.96 24.30
C VAL A 179 -50.71 -7.85 25.33
N LYS A 180 -51.47 -7.25 26.26
CA LYS A 180 -52.27 -7.97 27.25
C LYS A 180 -53.45 -8.70 26.60
N TYR A 181 -54.32 -8.01 25.84
CA TYR A 181 -55.51 -8.64 25.28
C TYR A 181 -55.19 -9.64 24.16
N LEU A 182 -54.08 -9.49 23.43
CA LEU A 182 -53.63 -10.47 22.43
C LEU A 182 -53.01 -11.72 23.07
N GLY A 183 -52.87 -11.75 24.41
CA GLY A 183 -52.28 -12.86 25.15
C GLY A 183 -50.80 -13.09 24.82
N LEU A 184 -50.07 -12.08 24.34
CA LEU A 184 -48.68 -12.26 23.89
C LEU A 184 -47.76 -12.67 25.04
N MET A 185 -47.99 -12.11 26.23
CA MET A 185 -47.24 -12.45 27.44
C MET A 185 -47.47 -13.89 27.87
N GLU A 186 -48.72 -14.35 27.80
CA GLU A 186 -49.08 -15.72 28.18
C GLU A 186 -48.54 -16.73 27.16
N ASN A 187 -48.65 -16.43 25.87
CA ASN A 187 -47.99 -17.19 24.80
C ASN A 187 -46.47 -17.31 25.03
N LEU A 188 -45.83 -16.23 25.47
CA LEU A 188 -44.40 -16.20 25.74
C LEU A 188 -44.06 -16.97 27.03
N ARG A 189 -44.89 -16.90 28.06
CA ARG A 189 -44.75 -17.70 29.29
C ARG A 189 -44.85 -19.19 29.02
N VAL A 190 -45.87 -19.62 28.28
CA VAL A 190 -46.04 -21.03 27.89
C VAL A 190 -44.84 -21.52 27.09
N ARG A 191 -44.33 -20.69 26.17
CA ARG A 191 -43.11 -21.01 25.41
C ARG A 191 -41.84 -21.03 26.27
N ARG A 192 -41.72 -20.16 27.28
CA ARG A 192 -40.53 -20.05 28.16
C ARG A 192 -40.51 -21.04 29.31
N ALA A 193 -41.66 -21.50 29.80
CA ALA A 193 -41.74 -22.51 30.85
C ALA A 193 -41.21 -23.87 30.37
N GLY A 194 -41.32 -24.13 29.05
CA GLY A 194 -40.56 -25.18 28.37
C GLY A 194 -39.15 -24.73 27.98
N PHE A 195 -38.74 -25.08 26.76
CA PHE A 195 -37.46 -24.63 26.22
C PHE A 195 -37.65 -23.41 25.33
N ALA A 196 -37.12 -22.25 25.78
CA ALA A 196 -37.23 -20.98 25.08
C ALA A 196 -36.59 -21.02 23.69
N TYR A 197 -35.52 -21.79 23.51
CA TYR A 197 -34.79 -21.90 22.26
C TYR A 197 -34.62 -23.34 21.79
N ARG A 198 -34.73 -23.56 20.48
CA ARG A 198 -34.65 -24.89 19.86
C ARG A 198 -33.95 -24.75 18.52
N ARG A 199 -32.92 -25.57 18.26
CA ARG A 199 -32.23 -25.55 16.97
C ARG A 199 -31.73 -26.93 16.59
N ARG A 200 -31.71 -27.24 15.29
CA ARG A 200 -31.11 -28.49 14.77
C ARG A 200 -29.63 -28.55 15.16
N PHE A 201 -29.13 -29.74 15.46
CA PHE A 201 -27.74 -29.93 15.91
C PHE A 201 -26.72 -29.37 14.92
N GLU A 202 -26.90 -29.65 13.63
CA GLU A 202 -26.05 -29.13 12.55
C GLU A 202 -25.94 -27.59 12.58
N ALA A 203 -27.08 -26.90 12.56
CA ALA A 203 -27.12 -25.45 12.52
C ALA A 203 -26.59 -24.80 13.82
N PHE A 204 -26.72 -25.50 14.96
CA PHE A 204 -26.14 -25.05 16.23
C PHE A 204 -24.63 -25.21 16.22
N LEU A 205 -24.13 -26.41 15.88
CA LEU A 205 -22.71 -26.71 15.85
C LEU A 205 -21.96 -25.85 14.82
N GLN A 206 -22.50 -25.67 13.61
CA GLN A 206 -21.85 -24.84 12.60
C GLN A 206 -21.66 -23.38 13.05
N ARG A 207 -22.62 -22.84 13.80
CA ARG A 207 -22.58 -21.45 14.30
C ARG A 207 -21.60 -21.29 15.45
N TYR A 208 -21.60 -22.23 16.39
CA TYR A 208 -20.90 -22.07 17.67
C TYR A 208 -19.62 -22.93 17.80
N LYS A 209 -19.28 -23.77 16.81
CA LYS A 209 -18.00 -24.52 16.79
C LYS A 209 -16.73 -23.68 17.00
N PRO A 210 -16.63 -22.38 16.63
CA PRO A 210 -15.42 -21.61 16.92
C PRO A 210 -15.18 -21.39 18.43
N LEU A 211 -16.20 -21.59 19.26
CA LEU A 211 -16.10 -21.39 20.71
C LEU A 211 -15.39 -22.53 21.43
N CYS A 212 -15.34 -23.73 20.85
CA CYS A 212 -14.72 -24.89 21.46
C CYS A 212 -13.56 -25.39 20.57
N PRO A 213 -12.32 -25.47 21.10
CA PRO A 213 -11.16 -25.94 20.36
C PRO A 213 -11.32 -27.34 19.75
N GLU A 214 -12.03 -28.25 20.41
CA GLU A 214 -12.25 -29.62 19.93
C GLU A 214 -13.21 -29.68 18.74
N THR A 215 -14.15 -28.75 18.66
CA THR A 215 -15.11 -28.69 17.55
C THR A 215 -14.62 -27.83 16.38
N TRP A 216 -13.60 -27.01 16.61
CA TRP A 216 -12.99 -26.14 15.62
C TRP A 216 -11.82 -26.82 14.90
N PRO A 217 -11.60 -26.63 13.59
CA PRO A 217 -12.44 -25.91 12.64
C PRO A 217 -13.52 -26.78 12.00
N ASN A 218 -13.34 -28.10 11.97
CA ASN A 218 -14.23 -29.05 11.30
C ASN A 218 -14.52 -30.23 12.22
N TRP A 219 -15.80 -30.51 12.44
CA TRP A 219 -16.26 -31.65 13.20
C TRP A 219 -16.57 -32.81 12.26
N HIS A 220 -16.06 -34.01 12.56
CA HIS A 220 -16.23 -35.21 11.73
C HIS A 220 -17.03 -36.34 12.44
N GLY A 221 -17.40 -36.13 13.71
CA GLY A 221 -18.17 -37.11 14.48
C GLY A 221 -19.68 -36.96 14.31
N ARG A 222 -20.45 -37.69 15.11
CA ARG A 222 -21.92 -37.51 15.17
C ARG A 222 -22.25 -36.11 15.66
N LEU A 223 -23.31 -35.51 15.13
CA LEU A 223 -23.70 -34.14 15.46
C LEU A 223 -24.09 -33.97 16.94
N VAL A 224 -24.71 -35.00 17.53
CA VAL A 224 -25.09 -35.00 18.95
C VAL A 224 -23.85 -34.88 19.83
N ASP A 225 -22.82 -35.67 19.53
CA ASP A 225 -21.56 -35.69 20.29
C ASP A 225 -20.86 -34.34 20.17
N GLY A 226 -20.80 -33.74 18.97
CA GLY A 226 -20.19 -32.43 18.78
C GLY A 226 -20.91 -31.31 19.52
N VAL A 227 -22.24 -31.34 19.54
CA VAL A 227 -23.04 -30.39 20.34
C VAL A 227 -22.83 -30.63 21.83
N SER A 228 -22.75 -31.88 22.27
CA SER A 228 -22.46 -32.22 23.67
C SER A 228 -21.08 -31.70 24.11
N THR A 229 -20.04 -31.93 23.32
CA THR A 229 -18.67 -31.42 23.58
C THR A 229 -18.65 -29.91 23.68
N LEU A 230 -19.27 -29.22 22.70
CA LEU A 230 -19.37 -27.77 22.70
C LEU A 230 -20.07 -27.24 23.95
N VAL A 231 -21.22 -27.82 24.30
CA VAL A 231 -22.05 -27.38 25.42
C VAL A 231 -21.35 -27.64 26.77
N ASN A 232 -20.63 -28.74 26.89
CA ASN A 232 -19.78 -29.04 28.05
C ASN A 232 -18.61 -28.05 28.17
N HIS A 233 -17.97 -27.69 27.05
CA HIS A 233 -16.89 -26.69 27.02
C HIS A 233 -17.39 -25.29 27.41
N LEU A 234 -18.61 -24.93 26.99
CA LEU A 234 -19.25 -23.68 27.38
C LEU A 234 -19.76 -23.67 28.83
N GLY A 235 -19.69 -24.80 29.55
CA GLY A 235 -20.10 -24.90 30.94
C GLY A 235 -21.60 -24.81 31.18
N TYR A 236 -22.43 -25.21 30.20
CA TYR A 236 -23.87 -25.20 30.41
C TYR A 236 -24.24 -26.23 31.49
N LYS A 237 -25.17 -25.85 32.36
CA LYS A 237 -25.67 -26.78 33.39
C LYS A 237 -26.72 -27.74 32.80
N PRO A 238 -26.87 -28.96 33.33
CA PRO A 238 -27.86 -29.95 32.85
C PRO A 238 -29.34 -29.51 32.93
N GLU A 239 -29.62 -28.44 33.68
CA GLU A 239 -30.93 -27.79 33.83
C GLU A 239 -31.21 -26.74 32.73
N GLU A 240 -30.15 -26.18 32.14
CA GLU A 240 -30.25 -25.11 31.16
C GLU A 240 -30.51 -25.64 29.75
N TYR A 241 -30.21 -26.91 29.48
CA TYR A 241 -30.42 -27.52 28.18
C TYR A 241 -30.84 -28.99 28.24
N LYS A 242 -31.44 -29.47 27.16
CA LYS A 242 -31.62 -30.90 26.87
C LYS A 242 -31.33 -31.18 25.41
N LEU A 243 -30.76 -32.34 25.13
CA LEU A 243 -30.54 -32.86 23.78
C LEU A 243 -31.75 -33.73 23.40
N GLY A 244 -32.47 -33.33 22.34
CA GLY A 244 -33.52 -34.16 21.75
C GLY A 244 -32.96 -35.13 20.70
N ARG A 245 -33.83 -35.70 19.86
CA ARG A 245 -33.40 -36.62 18.79
C ARG A 245 -32.58 -35.94 17.68
N SER A 246 -32.94 -34.70 17.31
CA SER A 246 -32.30 -33.97 16.19
C SER A 246 -32.00 -32.50 16.50
N LYS A 247 -32.38 -32.03 17.69
CA LYS A 247 -32.34 -30.61 18.08
C LYS A 247 -31.83 -30.48 19.51
N ILE A 248 -31.08 -29.40 19.76
CA ILE A 248 -30.80 -28.91 21.10
C ILE A 248 -31.95 -28.01 21.55
N PHE A 249 -32.29 -28.12 22.83
CA PHE A 249 -33.31 -27.33 23.49
C PHE A 249 -32.66 -26.59 24.66
N ILE A 250 -32.73 -25.25 24.68
CA ILE A 250 -32.16 -24.40 25.74
C ILE A 250 -33.32 -23.75 26.49
N ARG A 251 -33.32 -23.89 27.81
CA ARG A 251 -34.38 -23.46 28.73
C ARG A 251 -34.35 -21.95 28.93
N PHE A 252 -33.20 -21.42 29.33
CA PHE A 252 -33.08 -20.01 29.67
C PHE A 252 -32.50 -19.18 28.51
N PRO A 253 -33.14 -18.04 28.15
CA PRO A 253 -32.59 -17.13 27.15
C PRO A 253 -31.19 -16.60 27.53
N LYS A 254 -30.91 -16.47 28.82
CA LYS A 254 -29.61 -16.01 29.33
C LYS A 254 -28.46 -16.89 28.80
N THR A 255 -28.60 -18.21 28.85
CA THR A 255 -27.60 -19.18 28.37
C THR A 255 -27.32 -19.05 26.86
N LEU A 256 -28.35 -18.70 26.08
CA LEU A 256 -28.18 -18.41 24.66
C LEU A 256 -27.46 -17.08 24.43
N PHE A 257 -27.87 -16.02 25.14
CA PHE A 257 -27.24 -14.71 25.00
C PHE A 257 -25.77 -14.73 25.40
N THR A 258 -25.41 -15.39 26.51
CA THR A 258 -24.00 -15.57 26.90
C THR A 258 -23.17 -16.26 25.82
N THR A 259 -23.77 -17.17 25.07
CA THR A 259 -23.10 -17.91 24.00
C THR A 259 -22.96 -17.09 22.72
N GLU A 260 -23.95 -16.24 22.42
CA GLU A 260 -23.82 -15.22 21.35
C GLU A 260 -22.76 -14.18 21.69
N ASP A 261 -22.72 -13.69 22.92
CA ASP A 261 -21.71 -12.73 23.39
C ASP A 261 -20.30 -13.33 23.31
N ALA A 262 -20.13 -14.59 23.72
CA ALA A 262 -18.88 -15.33 23.56
C ALA A 262 -18.47 -15.47 22.08
N LEU A 263 -19.44 -15.72 21.19
CA LEU A 263 -19.17 -15.83 19.75
C LEU A 263 -18.72 -14.49 19.18
N GLU A 264 -19.37 -13.39 19.56
CA GLU A 264 -18.97 -12.05 19.15
C GLU A 264 -17.55 -11.72 19.61
N ALA A 265 -17.22 -12.06 20.85
CA ALA A 265 -15.87 -11.88 21.40
C ALA A 265 -14.79 -12.73 20.70
N LYS A 266 -15.16 -13.89 20.13
CA LYS A 266 -14.23 -14.79 19.42
C LYS A 266 -13.92 -14.33 17.99
N LYS A 267 -14.82 -13.57 17.35
CA LYS A 267 -14.65 -13.13 15.94
C LYS A 267 -13.35 -12.37 15.66
N PRO A 268 -12.90 -11.40 16.50
CA PRO A 268 -11.65 -10.68 16.27
C PRO A 268 -10.43 -11.61 16.24
N GLU A 269 -10.39 -12.65 17.07
CA GLU A 269 -9.29 -13.62 17.12
C GLU A 269 -9.20 -14.45 15.83
N ILE A 270 -10.35 -14.90 15.31
CA ILE A 270 -10.43 -15.61 14.03
C ILE A 270 -10.00 -14.69 12.89
N ALA A 271 -10.46 -13.44 12.89
CA ALA A 271 -10.05 -12.44 11.92
C ALA A 271 -8.54 -12.20 11.96
N LEU A 272 -7.94 -12.09 13.15
CA LEU A 272 -6.50 -11.93 13.32
C LEU A 272 -5.71 -13.13 12.76
N THR A 273 -6.18 -14.35 13.00
CA THR A 273 -5.57 -15.57 12.47
C THR A 273 -5.59 -15.59 10.92
N LEU A 274 -6.71 -15.20 10.31
CA LEU A 274 -6.82 -15.10 8.85
C LEU A 274 -5.94 -13.98 8.30
N GLN A 275 -5.94 -12.81 8.94
CA GLN A 275 -5.15 -11.66 8.53
C GLN A 275 -3.65 -11.93 8.61
N THR A 276 -3.17 -12.56 9.68
CA THR A 276 -1.75 -12.90 9.85
C THR A 276 -1.29 -13.91 8.80
N SER A 277 -2.07 -14.97 8.57
CA SER A 277 -1.81 -15.96 7.51
C SER A 277 -1.77 -15.31 6.12
N TRP A 278 -2.75 -14.46 5.80
CA TRP A 278 -2.80 -13.78 4.51
C TRP A 278 -1.65 -12.78 4.31
N ARG A 279 -1.33 -11.97 5.34
CA ARG A 279 -0.18 -11.05 5.29
C ARG A 279 1.12 -11.83 5.07
N GLY A 280 1.31 -12.95 5.76
CA GLY A 280 2.44 -13.84 5.57
C GLY A 280 2.53 -14.41 4.14
N TYR A 281 1.41 -14.91 3.62
CA TYR A 281 1.30 -15.38 2.23
C TYR A 281 1.66 -14.28 1.23
N ARG A 282 1.10 -13.08 1.40
CA ARG A 282 1.31 -11.94 0.50
C ARG A 282 2.78 -11.53 0.44
N GLU A 283 3.43 -11.38 1.60
CA GLU A 283 4.84 -10.99 1.64
C GLU A 283 5.76 -12.11 1.11
N ARG A 284 5.46 -13.38 1.40
CA ARG A 284 6.20 -14.52 0.82
C ARG A 284 6.07 -14.57 -0.70
N ALA A 285 4.88 -14.34 -1.25
CA ALA A 285 4.65 -14.29 -2.69
C ALA A 285 5.39 -13.11 -3.36
N LYS A 286 5.41 -11.94 -2.71
CA LYS A 286 6.20 -10.78 -3.15
C LYS A 286 7.70 -11.08 -3.15
N TYR A 287 8.23 -11.66 -2.08
CA TYR A 287 9.64 -12.05 -1.96
C TYR A 287 10.04 -13.04 -3.06
N GLN A 288 9.23 -14.08 -3.31
CA GLN A 288 9.51 -15.06 -4.36
C GLN A 288 9.57 -14.42 -5.75
N ARG A 289 8.68 -13.46 -6.06
CA ARG A 289 8.71 -12.70 -7.33
C ARG A 289 10.00 -11.90 -7.48
N ILE A 290 10.38 -11.13 -6.45
CA ILE A 290 11.61 -10.34 -6.45
C ILE A 290 12.83 -11.24 -6.60
N ARG A 291 12.90 -12.34 -5.83
CA ARG A 291 14.00 -13.31 -5.90
C ARG A 291 14.17 -13.88 -7.30
N ARG A 292 13.08 -14.28 -7.97
CA ARG A 292 13.14 -14.77 -9.37
C ARG A 292 13.68 -13.69 -10.32
N ALA A 293 13.18 -12.46 -10.23
CA ALA A 293 13.66 -11.36 -11.07
C ALA A 293 15.17 -11.09 -10.86
N VAL A 294 15.63 -11.07 -9.61
CA VAL A 294 17.06 -10.90 -9.27
C VAL A 294 17.90 -12.02 -9.86
N ILE A 295 17.48 -13.29 -9.73
CA ILE A 295 18.21 -14.44 -10.29
C ILE A 295 18.31 -14.31 -11.82
N VAL A 296 17.22 -13.93 -12.51
CA VAL A 296 17.22 -13.73 -13.96
C VAL A 296 18.22 -12.64 -14.35
N ILE A 297 18.17 -11.47 -13.70
CA ILE A 297 19.11 -10.36 -13.97
C ILE A 297 20.56 -10.78 -13.72
N GLN A 298 20.83 -11.43 -12.58
CA GLN A 298 22.17 -11.92 -12.24
C GLN A 298 22.68 -12.95 -13.27
N SER A 299 21.84 -13.88 -13.70
CA SER A 299 22.20 -14.87 -14.72
C SER A 299 22.51 -14.20 -16.07
N GLY A 300 21.68 -13.22 -16.48
CA GLY A 300 21.88 -12.42 -17.69
C GLY A 300 23.19 -11.63 -17.66
N TRP A 301 23.50 -10.99 -16.52
CA TRP A 301 24.75 -10.26 -16.32
C TRP A 301 25.98 -11.15 -16.37
N ARG A 302 25.96 -12.30 -15.67
CA ARG A 302 27.03 -13.30 -15.71
C ARG A 302 27.27 -13.79 -17.14
N GLY A 303 26.20 -14.08 -17.88
CA GLY A 303 26.26 -14.48 -19.29
C GLY A 303 26.84 -13.38 -20.19
N MET A 304 26.42 -12.12 -20.02
CA MET A 304 26.95 -10.98 -20.78
C MET A 304 28.45 -10.77 -20.52
N LYS A 305 28.88 -10.82 -19.25
CA LYS A 305 30.29 -10.69 -18.85
C LYS A 305 31.14 -11.79 -19.51
N ALA A 306 30.67 -13.03 -19.49
CA ALA A 306 31.34 -14.16 -20.14
C ALA A 306 31.45 -13.98 -21.66
N ARG A 307 30.35 -13.61 -22.34
CA ARG A 307 30.36 -13.33 -23.79
C ARG A 307 31.30 -12.19 -24.17
N ARG A 308 31.33 -11.09 -23.41
CA ARG A 308 32.28 -9.98 -23.62
C ARG A 308 33.74 -10.43 -23.45
N ARG A 309 34.03 -11.30 -22.47
CA ARG A 309 35.37 -11.87 -22.29
C ARG A 309 35.75 -12.78 -23.47
N ALA A 310 34.83 -13.62 -23.92
CA ALA A 310 35.04 -14.50 -25.07
C ALA A 310 35.27 -13.69 -26.37
N LYS A 311 34.46 -12.65 -26.63
CA LYS A 311 34.63 -11.76 -27.79
C LYS A 311 36.01 -11.08 -27.78
N ARG A 312 36.42 -10.51 -26.64
CA ARG A 312 37.76 -9.91 -26.47
C ARG A 312 38.89 -10.91 -26.75
N ARG A 313 38.78 -12.13 -26.20
CA ARG A 313 39.77 -13.20 -26.45
C ARG A 313 39.82 -13.61 -27.92
N ARG A 314 38.67 -13.77 -28.59
CA ARG A 314 38.62 -14.07 -30.03
C ARG A 314 39.24 -12.95 -30.85
N GLN A 315 38.88 -11.69 -30.59
CA GLN A 315 39.45 -10.54 -31.30
C GLN A 315 40.96 -10.46 -31.11
N ALA A 316 41.47 -10.68 -29.90
CA ALA A 316 42.91 -10.73 -29.64
C ALA A 316 43.59 -11.88 -30.41
N ALA A 317 43.00 -13.08 -30.40
CA ALA A 317 43.52 -14.22 -31.15
C ALA A 317 43.52 -13.96 -32.67
N GLU A 318 42.44 -13.38 -33.21
CA GLU A 318 42.33 -12.99 -34.62
C GLU A 318 43.40 -11.97 -35.00
N LEU A 319 43.61 -10.94 -34.17
CA LEU A 319 44.62 -9.91 -34.37
C LEU A 319 46.03 -10.51 -34.39
N ILE A 320 46.34 -11.37 -33.41
CA ILE A 320 47.62 -12.08 -33.32
C ILE A 320 47.83 -12.94 -34.57
N ARG A 321 46.81 -13.69 -35.00
CA ARG A 321 46.90 -14.49 -36.23
C ARG A 321 47.13 -13.64 -37.47
N ARG A 322 46.40 -12.52 -37.63
CA ARG A 322 46.60 -11.59 -38.74
C ARG A 322 48.01 -11.01 -38.74
N PHE A 323 48.53 -10.65 -37.57
CA PHE A 323 49.89 -10.16 -37.43
C PHE A 323 50.93 -11.22 -37.80
N ILE A 324 50.78 -12.46 -37.30
CA ILE A 324 51.68 -13.58 -37.62
C ILE A 324 51.63 -13.92 -39.11
N LYS A 325 50.44 -14.04 -39.69
CA LYS A 325 50.28 -14.29 -41.13
C LYS A 325 50.95 -13.19 -41.95
N GLY A 326 50.69 -11.92 -41.63
CA GLY A 326 51.33 -10.81 -42.33
C GLY A 326 52.85 -10.76 -42.15
N PHE A 327 53.37 -11.21 -41.01
CA PHE A 327 54.81 -11.38 -40.81
C PHE A 327 55.40 -12.50 -41.68
N ILE A 328 54.68 -13.61 -41.87
CA ILE A 328 55.10 -14.71 -42.76
C ILE A 328 55.15 -14.21 -44.21
N TYR A 329 54.09 -13.55 -44.69
CA TYR A 329 53.95 -13.02 -46.05
C TYR A 329 54.55 -11.61 -46.24
N ARG A 330 55.52 -11.22 -45.40
CA ARG A 330 56.07 -9.84 -45.37
C ARG A 330 56.86 -9.43 -46.62
N HIS A 331 57.32 -10.40 -47.39
CA HIS A 331 58.15 -10.20 -48.57
C HIS A 331 57.35 -10.30 -49.88
N GLU A 332 56.06 -10.64 -49.78
CA GLU A 332 55.16 -10.66 -50.93
C GLU A 332 54.59 -9.26 -51.21
N GLU A 333 54.02 -9.08 -52.39
CA GLU A 333 53.29 -7.86 -52.73
C GLU A 333 52.11 -7.63 -51.78
N TYR A 334 51.62 -6.39 -51.74
CA TYR A 334 50.53 -6.02 -50.84
C TYR A 334 49.27 -6.84 -51.13
N CYS A 335 48.89 -7.70 -50.19
CA CYS A 335 47.78 -8.64 -50.29
C CYS A 335 46.92 -8.61 -49.01
N PRO A 336 45.67 -9.14 -49.05
CA PRO A 336 44.78 -9.18 -47.88
C PRO A 336 45.41 -9.84 -46.64
N GLU A 337 46.34 -10.77 -46.84
CA GLU A 337 47.03 -11.52 -45.79
C GLU A 337 48.13 -10.70 -45.09
N ASN A 338 48.78 -9.76 -45.77
CA ASN A 338 49.90 -8.97 -45.24
C ASN A 338 49.59 -7.49 -45.00
N GLU A 339 48.49 -6.95 -45.56
CA GLU A 339 48.03 -5.56 -45.45
C GLU A 339 48.15 -5.02 -44.02
N TYR A 340 47.55 -5.71 -43.05
CA TYR A 340 47.51 -5.26 -41.66
C TYR A 340 48.90 -5.12 -41.04
N PHE A 341 49.80 -6.06 -41.33
CA PHE A 341 51.15 -6.06 -40.79
C PHE A 341 51.99 -4.93 -41.42
N LEU A 342 51.96 -4.80 -42.75
CA LEU A 342 52.72 -3.80 -43.48
C LEU A 342 52.31 -2.38 -43.05
N ASP A 343 51.01 -2.11 -42.96
CA ASP A 343 50.49 -0.82 -42.50
C ASP A 343 50.84 -0.54 -41.04
N HIS A 344 50.78 -1.57 -40.18
CA HIS A 344 51.21 -1.44 -38.79
C HIS A 344 52.70 -1.08 -38.69
N VAL A 345 53.57 -1.75 -39.47
CA VAL A 345 55.01 -1.47 -39.48
C VAL A 345 55.30 -0.06 -39.97
N ARG A 346 54.68 0.37 -41.08
CA ARG A 346 54.79 1.73 -41.63
C ARG A 346 54.38 2.78 -40.59
N TYR A 347 53.19 2.62 -40.02
CA TYR A 347 52.65 3.53 -39.02
C TYR A 347 53.48 3.57 -37.73
N SER A 348 53.87 2.40 -37.22
CA SER A 348 54.68 2.28 -36.00
C SER A 348 56.04 2.95 -36.19
N PHE A 349 56.68 2.73 -37.34
CA PHE A 349 57.93 3.39 -37.69
C PHE A 349 57.77 4.92 -37.74
N LEU A 350 56.76 5.44 -38.43
CA LEU A 350 56.51 6.90 -38.50
C LEU A 350 56.23 7.51 -37.13
N LYS A 351 55.47 6.81 -36.27
CA LYS A 351 55.23 7.25 -34.88
C LYS A 351 56.50 7.24 -34.04
N ASN A 352 57.32 6.20 -34.16
CA ASN A 352 58.60 6.11 -33.47
C ASN A 352 59.55 7.21 -33.95
N LEU A 353 59.60 7.42 -35.27
CA LEU A 353 60.40 8.45 -35.90
C LEU A 353 60.02 9.83 -35.36
N ARG A 354 58.73 10.18 -35.36
CA ARG A 354 58.24 11.46 -34.81
C ARG A 354 58.70 11.73 -33.38
N LYS A 355 58.75 10.70 -32.53
CA LYS A 355 59.16 10.83 -31.12
C LYS A 355 60.67 11.01 -30.96
N ASN A 356 61.45 10.43 -31.87
CA ASN A 356 62.90 10.32 -31.79
C ASN A 356 63.61 11.08 -32.92
N LEU A 357 63.04 12.20 -33.38
CA LEU A 357 63.71 13.06 -34.34
C LEU A 357 64.89 13.78 -33.66
N PRO A 358 66.06 13.85 -34.32
CA PRO A 358 67.20 14.60 -33.78
C PRO A 358 66.82 16.06 -33.55
N LYS A 359 67.22 16.58 -32.39
CA LYS A 359 66.85 17.93 -31.90
C LYS A 359 67.89 19.00 -32.21
N SER A 360 69.12 18.58 -32.52
CA SER A 360 70.25 19.44 -32.84
C SER A 360 70.85 19.05 -34.19
N VAL A 361 71.41 20.00 -34.91
CA VAL A 361 72.11 19.74 -36.19
C VAL A 361 73.32 18.83 -36.00
N LEU A 362 73.90 18.82 -34.80
CA LEU A 362 75.04 17.96 -34.45
C LEU A 362 74.60 16.54 -34.04
N ASP A 363 73.31 16.35 -33.77
CA ASP A 363 72.75 15.05 -33.41
C ASP A 363 72.52 14.22 -34.69
N LYS A 364 73.39 13.22 -34.88
CA LYS A 364 73.31 12.28 -36.01
C LYS A 364 72.45 11.06 -35.70
N SER A 365 71.78 11.01 -34.55
CA SER A 365 70.92 9.88 -34.21
C SER A 365 69.70 9.83 -35.14
N TRP A 366 69.43 8.65 -35.69
CA TRP A 366 68.26 8.38 -36.51
C TRP A 366 67.75 6.98 -36.21
N PRO A 367 66.43 6.79 -35.97
CA PRO A 367 65.89 5.46 -35.71
C PRO A 367 66.14 4.50 -36.87
N THR A 368 66.57 3.28 -36.56
CA THR A 368 66.81 2.23 -37.57
C THR A 368 65.49 1.87 -38.28
N PRO A 369 65.38 2.03 -39.61
CA PRO A 369 64.17 1.68 -40.34
C PRO A 369 64.02 0.17 -40.53
N PRO A 370 62.80 -0.37 -40.46
CA PRO A 370 62.49 -1.70 -40.96
C PRO A 370 62.81 -1.83 -42.47
N PRO A 371 63.15 -3.04 -42.98
CA PRO A 371 63.53 -3.25 -44.39
C PRO A 371 62.55 -2.68 -45.42
N LEU A 372 61.25 -2.73 -45.12
CA LEU A 372 60.17 -2.25 -45.99
C LEU A 372 60.18 -0.72 -46.20
N VAL A 373 60.74 0.06 -45.26
CA VAL A 373 60.64 1.53 -45.25
C VAL A 373 62.01 2.22 -45.25
N VAL A 374 63.06 1.51 -45.65
CA VAL A 374 64.44 2.03 -45.69
C VAL A 374 64.52 3.27 -46.59
N GLU A 375 64.08 3.13 -47.85
CA GLU A 375 64.10 4.23 -48.83
C GLU A 375 63.31 5.46 -48.34
N ALA A 376 62.08 5.23 -47.86
CA ALA A 376 61.26 6.30 -47.30
C ALA A 376 61.91 6.97 -46.07
N SER A 377 62.58 6.19 -45.21
CA SER A 377 63.29 6.71 -44.04
C SER A 377 64.47 7.58 -44.42
N GLU A 378 65.22 7.21 -45.45
CA GLU A 378 66.34 8.02 -45.97
C GLU A 378 65.86 9.34 -46.54
N HIS A 379 64.78 9.33 -47.32
CA HIS A 379 64.13 10.56 -47.80
C HIS A 379 63.69 11.46 -46.64
N LEU A 380 63.03 10.90 -45.62
CA LEU A 380 62.61 11.65 -44.44
C LEU A 380 63.81 12.20 -43.65
N ARG A 381 64.92 11.45 -43.55
CA ARG A 381 66.15 11.87 -42.90
C ARG A 381 66.77 13.07 -43.59
N MET A 382 66.91 13.01 -44.92
CA MET A 382 67.44 14.09 -45.72
C MET A 382 66.58 15.36 -45.59
N LEU A 383 65.26 15.21 -45.69
CA LEU A 383 64.33 16.34 -45.56
C LEU A 383 64.39 16.97 -44.17
N HIS A 384 64.39 16.18 -43.09
CA HIS A 384 64.47 16.69 -41.72
C HIS A 384 65.80 17.41 -41.46
N MET A 385 66.92 16.81 -41.86
CA MET A 385 68.24 17.41 -41.67
C MET A 385 68.38 18.72 -42.44
N ARG A 386 67.94 18.76 -43.70
CA ARG A 386 67.95 19.99 -44.51
C ARG A 386 67.13 21.09 -43.84
N ASN A 387 65.93 20.77 -43.35
CA ASN A 387 65.08 21.74 -42.64
C ASN A 387 65.71 22.22 -41.33
N MET A 388 66.36 21.32 -40.57
CA MET A 388 67.07 21.66 -39.34
C MET A 388 68.24 22.61 -39.60
N VAL A 389 69.08 22.33 -40.61
CA VAL A 389 70.20 23.19 -41.00
C VAL A 389 69.69 24.58 -41.41
N VAL A 390 68.66 24.65 -42.26
CA VAL A 390 68.06 25.93 -42.67
C VAL A 390 67.53 26.71 -41.46
N LYS A 391 66.82 26.05 -40.54
CA LYS A 391 66.33 26.68 -39.31
C LYS A 391 67.44 27.13 -38.37
N TYR A 392 68.55 26.39 -38.29
CA TYR A 392 69.71 26.77 -37.50
C TYR A 392 70.38 28.01 -38.10
N CYS A 393 70.72 27.98 -39.39
CA CYS A 393 71.35 29.12 -40.08
C CYS A 393 70.51 30.40 -40.00
N ARG A 394 69.18 30.29 -40.13
CA ARG A 394 68.27 31.44 -39.98
C ARG A 394 68.18 32.00 -38.55
N ARG A 395 68.47 31.19 -37.53
CA ARG A 395 68.46 31.63 -36.12
C ARG A 395 69.75 32.31 -35.67
N VAL A 396 70.85 32.16 -36.42
CA VAL A 396 72.14 32.76 -36.06
C VAL A 396 72.10 34.26 -36.35
N GLN A 397 72.14 35.07 -35.29
CA GLN A 397 72.22 36.52 -35.39
C GLN A 397 73.56 36.98 -35.99
N PRO A 398 73.61 38.11 -36.72
CA PRO A 398 74.85 38.63 -37.33
C PRO A 398 75.99 38.87 -36.32
N GLU A 399 75.66 39.36 -35.12
CA GLU A 399 76.61 39.62 -34.03
C GLU A 399 77.20 38.31 -33.52
N TRP A 400 76.36 37.28 -33.38
CA TRP A 400 76.77 35.95 -32.96
C TRP A 400 77.70 35.30 -33.98
N LYS A 401 77.41 35.48 -35.28
CA LYS A 401 78.29 35.04 -36.37
C LYS A 401 79.66 35.71 -36.29
N LYS A 402 79.72 37.03 -36.03
CA LYS A 402 80.99 37.75 -35.85
C LYS A 402 81.80 37.21 -34.67
N GLN A 403 81.17 36.99 -33.51
CA GLN A 403 81.85 36.42 -32.35
C GLN A 403 82.35 34.98 -32.61
N MET A 404 81.54 34.15 -33.29
CA MET A 404 81.96 32.79 -33.69
C MET A 404 83.19 32.82 -34.61
N VAL A 405 83.22 33.72 -35.61
CA VAL A 405 84.37 33.89 -36.50
C VAL A 405 85.62 34.33 -35.71
N GLN A 406 85.49 35.30 -34.81
CA GLN A 406 86.59 35.70 -33.93
C GLN A 406 87.09 34.54 -33.06
N LYS A 407 86.19 33.67 -32.59
CA LYS A 407 86.55 32.47 -31.82
C LYS A 407 87.25 31.41 -32.66
N VAL A 408 86.90 31.26 -33.95
CA VAL A 408 87.63 30.37 -34.87
C VAL A 408 89.07 30.86 -35.04
N VAL A 409 89.26 32.15 -35.31
CA VAL A 409 90.61 32.74 -35.41
C VAL A 409 91.38 32.60 -34.09
N ALA A 410 90.75 32.87 -32.95
CA ALA A 410 91.39 32.67 -31.64
C ALA A 410 91.70 31.19 -31.36
N SER A 411 90.85 30.26 -31.81
CA SER A 411 91.13 28.82 -31.75
C SER A 411 92.36 28.47 -32.57
N GLU A 412 92.51 28.98 -33.79
CA GLU A 412 93.70 28.73 -34.61
C GLU A 412 94.99 29.20 -33.94
N ILE A 413 94.94 30.29 -33.17
CA ILE A 413 96.11 30.84 -32.47
C ILE A 413 96.42 30.06 -31.17
N PHE A 414 95.41 29.76 -30.36
CA PHE A 414 95.60 29.28 -28.98
C PHE A 414 95.42 27.76 -28.78
N LYS A 415 94.87 27.06 -29.77
CA LYS A 415 94.72 25.61 -29.72
C LYS A 415 96.12 24.98 -29.64
N ASP A 416 96.30 24.08 -28.69
CA ASP A 416 97.56 23.37 -28.38
C ASP A 416 98.73 24.25 -27.88
N GLN A 417 98.54 25.58 -27.78
CA GLN A 417 99.52 26.51 -27.19
C GLN A 417 99.12 27.04 -25.80
N LYS A 418 97.88 26.79 -25.37
CA LYS A 418 97.35 27.30 -24.10
C LYS A 418 96.67 26.18 -23.32
N ASP A 419 97.18 25.83 -22.15
CA ASP A 419 96.66 24.74 -21.32
C ASP A 419 95.18 24.90 -20.93
N ASN A 420 94.70 26.15 -20.78
CA ASN A 420 93.30 26.44 -20.48
C ASN A 420 92.40 26.61 -21.73
N TYR A 421 92.92 26.29 -22.92
CA TYR A 421 92.16 26.37 -24.17
C TYR A 421 90.81 25.63 -24.12
N PRO A 422 90.71 24.37 -23.63
CA PRO A 422 89.43 23.65 -23.58
C PRO A 422 88.36 24.35 -22.74
N GLN A 423 88.78 25.07 -21.69
CA GLN A 423 87.87 25.79 -20.79
C GLN A 423 87.48 27.18 -21.32
N SER A 424 88.26 27.74 -22.24
CA SER A 424 88.10 29.12 -22.72
C SER A 424 87.45 29.24 -24.10
N VAL A 425 87.55 28.20 -24.94
CA VAL A 425 86.96 28.21 -26.29
C VAL A 425 85.44 28.40 -26.27
N GLY A 426 84.75 27.81 -25.29
CA GLY A 426 83.29 27.89 -25.15
C GLY A 426 82.76 29.16 -24.46
N ARG A 427 83.63 30.03 -23.93
CA ARG A 427 83.23 31.27 -23.24
C ARG A 427 83.26 32.44 -24.21
N LEU A 428 82.21 33.25 -24.25
CA LEU A 428 82.15 34.43 -25.10
C LEU A 428 83.24 35.44 -24.74
N PHE A 429 83.70 36.22 -25.73
CA PHE A 429 84.58 37.35 -25.45
C PHE A 429 83.78 38.40 -24.66
N LEU A 430 84.29 38.77 -23.49
CA LEU A 430 83.74 39.84 -22.67
C LEU A 430 84.45 41.14 -23.01
N ASP A 431 83.70 42.23 -23.08
CA ASP A 431 84.27 43.57 -23.27
C ASP A 431 84.74 44.12 -21.93
N SER A 432 86.00 43.86 -21.58
CA SER A 432 86.64 44.35 -20.36
C SER A 432 87.52 45.59 -20.60
N ARG A 433 87.38 46.23 -21.77
CA ARG A 433 88.21 47.36 -22.19
C ARG A 433 87.66 48.66 -21.57
N LEU A 434 88.55 49.46 -20.99
CA LEU A 434 88.21 50.81 -20.55
C LEU A 434 88.08 51.74 -21.75
N GLU A 435 86.90 52.35 -21.88
CA GLU A 435 86.61 53.43 -22.80
C GLU A 435 87.47 54.66 -22.46
N ARG A 436 87.83 55.49 -23.46
CA ARG A 436 88.70 56.69 -23.24
C ARG A 436 88.16 57.63 -22.17
N GLU A 437 86.85 57.72 -22.06
CA GLU A 437 86.12 58.57 -21.12
C GLU A 437 86.30 58.12 -19.66
N GLN A 438 86.66 56.85 -19.43
CA GLN A 438 86.83 56.26 -18.10
C GLN A 438 88.27 56.42 -17.54
N ILE A 439 89.16 57.02 -18.32
CA ILE A 439 90.55 57.31 -17.94
C ILE A 439 90.65 58.76 -17.47
N ASN A 440 91.21 58.99 -16.28
CA ASN A 440 91.29 60.33 -15.71
C ASN A 440 92.09 61.30 -16.61
N LEU A 441 91.51 62.45 -16.96
CA LEU A 441 92.09 63.45 -17.86
C LEU A 441 93.50 63.90 -17.47
N LYS A 442 93.80 64.00 -16.16
CA LYS A 442 95.16 64.38 -15.69
C LYS A 442 96.21 63.35 -16.09
N VAL A 443 95.83 62.07 -16.12
CA VAL A 443 96.73 60.97 -16.49
C VAL A 443 96.96 60.99 -18.01
N VAL A 444 95.93 61.25 -18.79
CA VAL A 444 96.04 61.40 -20.25
C VAL A 444 96.94 62.60 -20.61
N GLN A 445 96.79 63.73 -19.92
CA GLN A 445 97.68 64.89 -20.09
C GLN A 445 99.14 64.58 -19.72
N THR A 446 99.37 63.78 -18.68
CA THR A 446 100.73 63.38 -18.26
C THR A 446 101.39 62.41 -19.26
N LEU A 447 100.60 61.67 -20.04
CA LEU A 447 101.10 60.76 -21.09
C LEU A 447 101.49 61.49 -22.39
N GLY A 448 101.19 62.79 -22.51
CA GLY A 448 101.59 63.62 -23.64
C GLY A 448 101.09 63.08 -24.98
N ASN A 449 102.02 62.81 -25.91
CA ASN A 449 101.71 62.33 -27.27
C ASN A 449 101.47 60.81 -27.36
N ASP A 450 101.76 60.04 -26.30
CA ASP A 450 101.59 58.59 -26.32
C ASP A 450 100.13 58.19 -26.16
N LYS A 451 99.50 57.80 -27.27
CA LYS A 451 98.10 57.35 -27.29
C LYS A 451 97.95 56.03 -26.56
N VAL A 452 97.01 55.97 -25.61
CA VAL A 452 96.57 54.73 -24.98
C VAL A 452 95.89 53.84 -26.05
N GLN A 453 96.47 52.68 -26.34
CA GLN A 453 95.88 51.67 -27.22
C GLN A 453 94.93 50.76 -26.48
N TYR A 454 95.25 50.40 -25.24
CA TYR A 454 94.44 49.47 -24.46
C TYR A 454 94.42 49.89 -23.00
N GLY A 455 93.25 49.89 -22.40
CA GLY A 455 93.05 50.19 -20.99
C GLY A 455 92.26 49.08 -20.33
N ALA A 456 92.70 48.63 -19.17
CA ALA A 456 91.96 47.66 -18.36
C ALA A 456 92.06 48.01 -16.88
N SER A 457 90.96 47.80 -16.16
CA SER A 457 90.95 47.85 -14.70
C SER A 457 91.65 46.60 -14.16
N VAL A 458 92.73 46.79 -13.40
CA VAL A 458 93.52 45.72 -12.80
C VAL A 458 93.62 45.91 -11.29
N THR A 459 93.89 44.84 -10.56
CA THR A 459 94.12 44.93 -9.11
C THR A 459 95.57 44.58 -8.81
N LYS A 460 96.32 45.52 -8.23
CA LYS A 460 97.70 45.29 -7.78
C LYS A 460 97.66 44.79 -6.34
N TYR A 461 98.31 43.67 -6.08
CA TYR A 461 98.47 43.11 -4.73
C TYR A 461 99.85 43.45 -4.16
N ASP A 462 99.91 43.78 -2.88
CA ASP A 462 101.17 44.07 -2.17
C ASP A 462 101.94 42.78 -1.81
N ARG A 463 103.28 42.78 -1.90
CA ARG A 463 104.12 41.59 -1.68
C ARG A 463 104.20 41.18 -0.20
N ARG A 464 103.97 42.12 0.72
CA ARG A 464 103.86 41.84 2.17
C ARG A 464 102.41 42.06 2.58
N GLY A 465 101.63 40.98 2.67
CA GLY A 465 100.25 40.99 3.18
C GLY A 465 99.11 41.06 2.16
N PHE A 466 99.37 40.92 0.85
CA PHE A 466 98.38 40.71 -0.22
C PHE A 466 97.13 41.63 -0.18
N LYS A 467 97.27 42.88 0.26
CA LYS A 467 96.15 43.83 0.23
C LYS A 467 95.84 44.26 -1.22
N PRO A 468 94.60 44.06 -1.73
CA PRO A 468 94.24 44.46 -3.09
C PRO A 468 94.16 45.98 -3.21
N ARG A 469 94.79 46.53 -4.26
CA ARG A 469 94.69 47.95 -4.62
C ARG A 469 94.23 48.08 -6.08
N PRO A 470 93.05 48.67 -6.35
CA PRO A 470 92.60 48.86 -7.72
C PRO A 470 93.49 49.87 -8.44
N ARG A 471 93.84 49.55 -9.68
CA ARG A 471 94.69 50.33 -10.58
C ARG A 471 94.12 50.27 -11.99
N GLN A 472 94.44 51.24 -12.81
CA GLN A 472 94.20 51.15 -14.24
C GLN A 472 95.53 50.84 -14.92
N LEU A 473 95.57 49.75 -15.69
CA LEU A 473 96.70 49.45 -16.56
C LEU A 473 96.38 50.04 -17.93
N LEU A 474 97.17 51.01 -18.35
CA LEU A 474 97.06 51.63 -19.66
C LEU A 474 98.30 51.27 -20.47
N LEU A 475 98.09 50.65 -21.63
CA LEU A 475 99.10 50.30 -22.60
C LEU A 475 99.11 51.38 -23.68
N THR A 476 100.22 52.07 -23.85
CA THR A 476 100.43 53.02 -24.95
C THR A 476 101.22 52.35 -26.08
N ASN A 477 101.52 53.08 -27.15
CA ASN A 477 102.33 52.55 -28.24
C ASN A 477 103.76 52.17 -27.81
N THR A 478 104.28 52.80 -26.75
CA THR A 478 105.71 52.76 -26.40
C THR A 478 105.98 52.15 -25.01
N PHE A 479 105.03 52.25 -24.07
CA PHE A 479 105.18 51.71 -22.72
C PHE A 479 103.83 51.41 -22.05
N ALA A 480 103.87 50.69 -20.93
CA ALA A 480 102.72 50.47 -20.06
C ALA A 480 102.80 51.35 -18.81
N VAL A 481 101.65 51.85 -18.33
CA VAL A 481 101.55 52.54 -17.05
C VAL A 481 100.50 51.94 -16.14
N LEU A 482 100.84 51.89 -14.86
CA LEU A 482 99.92 51.58 -13.77
C LEU A 482 99.52 52.87 -13.06
N VAL A 483 98.23 53.16 -13.12
CA VAL A 483 97.64 54.42 -12.68
C VAL A 483 96.81 54.19 -11.43
N ASP A 484 97.00 55.07 -10.45
CA ASP A 484 96.19 55.16 -9.22
C ASP A 484 95.41 56.47 -9.21
N ARG A 485 94.14 56.40 -9.62
CA ARG A 485 93.18 57.53 -9.74
C ARG A 485 93.67 58.66 -10.64
N THR A 486 94.66 59.42 -10.19
CA THR A 486 95.21 60.60 -10.87
C THR A 486 96.74 60.57 -11.00
N LYS A 487 97.43 59.61 -10.36
CA LYS A 487 98.90 59.53 -10.36
C LYS A 487 99.39 58.26 -11.04
N ILE A 488 100.37 58.41 -11.93
CA ILE A 488 101.12 57.29 -12.49
C ILE A 488 102.03 56.75 -11.38
N LYS A 489 101.80 55.51 -10.96
CA LYS A 489 102.56 54.87 -9.86
C LYS A 489 103.77 54.10 -10.37
N GLN A 490 103.67 53.55 -11.59
CA GLN A 490 104.73 52.76 -12.18
C GLN A 490 104.63 52.89 -13.69
N ARG A 491 105.74 53.24 -14.33
CA ARG A 491 105.94 53.18 -15.77
C ARG A 491 106.78 51.94 -16.06
N ILE A 492 106.36 51.18 -17.06
CA ILE A 492 106.93 49.90 -17.45
C ILE A 492 107.21 50.02 -18.94
N ASP A 493 108.47 50.20 -19.30
CA ASP A 493 108.85 50.19 -20.71
C ASP A 493 108.77 48.76 -21.26
N TYR A 494 108.32 48.62 -22.50
CA TYR A 494 108.10 47.30 -23.09
C TYR A 494 109.39 46.49 -23.22
N THR A 495 110.53 47.14 -23.38
CA THR A 495 111.86 46.49 -23.37
C THR A 495 112.21 45.85 -22.03
N ALA A 496 111.66 46.36 -20.92
CA ALA A 496 111.86 45.82 -19.59
C ALA A 496 110.89 44.67 -19.26
N LEU A 497 109.84 44.49 -20.05
CA LEU A 497 109.02 43.29 -19.99
C LEU A 497 109.81 42.16 -20.65
N ARG A 498 110.37 41.28 -19.81
CA ARG A 498 110.70 39.92 -20.26
C ARG A 498 109.36 39.21 -20.50
N GLY A 499 108.80 39.43 -21.69
CA GLY A 499 107.53 38.87 -22.12
C GLY A 499 107.69 37.39 -22.44
N VAL A 500 106.92 36.57 -21.73
CA VAL A 500 105.77 35.79 -22.23
C VAL A 500 106.22 34.46 -22.81
#